data_AF-A0A7S1AAK4-F1
#
_entry.id   AF-A0A7S1AAK4-F1
#
_cell.length_a   1.000
_cell.length_b   1.000
_cell.length_c   1.000
_cell.angle_alpha   90.00
_cell.angle_beta   90.00
_cell.angle_gamma   90.00
#
_symmetry.space_group_name_H-M   'P 1'
#
loop_
_entity.id
_entity.type
_entity.pdbx_description
1 polymer ?
#
loop_
_entity_poly.entity_id
_entity_poly.type
_entity_poly.pdbx_seq_one_letter_code
_entity_poly.pdbx_strand_id
1 'polypeptide(L)'
;MLSLSSARQLPQSLAPQRTRPRIEFGDILIEGPSSGEPQADCVGIYELCDLAVNGRPVYQQHGETDLFLYFSSTDKWYISDGEDMRLGRPRGWCQVASQALVPSQITEEWAVWDSISRGWEVAPRIKARQVNDAILGELASRQQVQEARARRHALQVGDVVIEGQAPGELQADRMGMYELQDRVVNGRLVYRQEGGADMYLFYASRGSKWCISDGEDMAAGRPKGWCYVVSHALTPDQITELWEVVADDAAHDAYWQPAPRLRVRPKNRAT
;
A
#
# COMPACT_ATOMS: atom_id res chain seq x y z
N MET A 1 -11.24 -76.03 16.06
CA MET A 1 -10.45 -74.97 15.40
C MET A 1 -10.77 -73.66 16.07
N LEU A 2 -9.71 -72.92 16.39
CA LEU A 2 -9.70 -71.60 17.00
C LEU A 2 -10.38 -70.56 16.10
N SER A 3 -11.12 -69.60 16.66
CA SER A 3 -10.85 -68.18 16.41
C SER A 3 -11.62 -67.29 17.38
N LEU A 4 -10.84 -66.51 18.13
CA LEU A 4 -11.23 -65.40 18.99
C LEU A 4 -11.74 -64.22 18.14
N SER A 5 -12.63 -63.40 18.71
CA SER A 5 -12.41 -61.95 18.92
C SER A 5 -13.71 -61.22 19.30
N SER A 6 -14.04 -61.24 20.60
CA SER A 6 -14.99 -60.26 21.19
C SER A 6 -14.17 -59.10 21.75
N ALA A 7 -14.13 -57.98 21.03
CA ALA A 7 -13.61 -56.73 21.57
C ALA A 7 -14.76 -55.95 22.24
N ARG A 8 -14.69 -55.81 23.57
CA ARG A 8 -15.52 -54.92 24.38
C ARG A 8 -15.25 -53.47 23.97
N GLN A 9 -16.28 -52.76 23.48
CA GLN A 9 -16.24 -51.31 23.39
C GLN A 9 -16.45 -50.70 24.78
N LEU A 10 -15.45 -49.97 25.26
CA LEU A 10 -15.53 -49.10 26.43
C LEU A 10 -16.39 -47.85 26.09
N PRO A 11 -17.16 -47.31 27.05
CA PRO A 11 -17.99 -46.14 26.80
C PRO A 11 -17.11 -44.90 26.54
N GLN A 12 -17.39 -44.21 25.43
CA GLN A 12 -16.76 -42.94 25.09
C GLN A 12 -17.17 -41.89 26.13
N SER A 13 -16.16 -41.34 26.80
CA SER A 13 -16.27 -40.23 27.74
C SER A 13 -16.85 -38.98 27.05
N LEU A 14 -18.00 -38.51 27.54
CA LEU A 14 -18.57 -37.20 27.24
C LEU A 14 -17.71 -36.12 27.90
N ALA A 15 -16.68 -35.66 27.18
CA ALA A 15 -15.98 -34.42 27.55
C ALA A 15 -16.90 -33.22 27.25
N PRO A 16 -17.00 -32.22 28.13
CA PRO A 16 -17.83 -31.05 27.90
C PRO A 16 -17.24 -30.23 26.74
N GLN A 17 -18.00 -30.10 25.64
CA GLN A 17 -17.67 -29.16 24.58
C GLN A 17 -17.77 -27.74 25.16
N ARG A 18 -16.62 -27.16 25.51
CA ARG A 18 -16.50 -25.74 25.75
C ARG A 18 -16.73 -25.03 24.42
N THR A 19 -17.98 -24.67 24.13
CA THR A 19 -18.31 -23.65 23.13
C THR A 19 -17.73 -22.32 23.60
N ARG A 20 -16.45 -22.08 23.27
CA ARG A 20 -15.88 -20.75 23.38
C ARG A 20 -16.60 -19.87 22.34
N PRO A 21 -17.06 -18.66 22.71
CA PRO A 21 -17.53 -17.71 21.72
C PRO A 21 -16.37 -17.44 20.74
N ARG A 22 -16.60 -17.78 19.46
CA ARG A 22 -15.70 -17.50 18.35
C ARG A 22 -15.78 -16.00 18.09
N ILE A 23 -14.97 -15.20 18.77
CA ILE A 23 -14.58 -13.91 18.19
C ILE A 23 -13.60 -14.30 17.09
N GLU A 24 -14.11 -14.56 15.88
CA GLU A 24 -13.27 -14.73 14.70
C GLU A 24 -12.69 -13.35 14.40
N PHE A 25 -11.45 -13.15 14.83
CA PHE A 25 -10.62 -12.07 14.34
C PHE A 25 -10.57 -12.20 12.82
N GLY A 26 -10.95 -11.14 12.11
CA GLY A 26 -10.90 -11.10 10.65
C GLY A 26 -10.20 -9.83 10.20
N ASP A 27 -9.99 -9.71 8.90
CA ASP A 27 -9.27 -8.58 8.31
C ASP A 27 -9.93 -7.24 8.65
N ILE A 28 -9.12 -6.19 8.67
CA ILE A 28 -9.52 -4.85 9.08
C ILE A 28 -9.38 -3.91 7.90
N LEU A 29 -10.45 -3.22 7.54
CA LEU A 29 -10.37 -2.04 6.71
C LEU A 29 -10.07 -0.84 7.59
N ILE A 30 -8.95 -0.18 7.35
CA ILE A 30 -8.71 1.19 7.80
C ILE A 30 -9.31 2.11 6.75
N GLU A 31 -10.44 2.72 7.09
CA GLU A 31 -10.98 3.88 6.40
C GLU A 31 -10.23 5.12 6.89
N GLY A 32 -10.20 6.18 6.11
CA GLY A 32 -9.41 7.33 6.51
C GLY A 32 -9.39 8.46 5.51
N PRO A 33 -8.37 9.32 5.63
CA PRO A 33 -8.37 10.61 4.95
C PRO A 33 -8.32 10.41 3.43
N SER A 34 -8.87 11.38 2.70
CA SER A 34 -8.97 11.27 1.25
C SER A 34 -7.57 11.24 0.63
N SER A 35 -7.49 10.72 -0.58
CA SER A 35 -6.33 10.84 -1.46
C SER A 35 -5.74 12.26 -1.40
N GLY A 36 -4.48 12.40 -0.93
CA GLY A 36 -3.75 13.67 -0.88
C GLY A 36 -3.67 14.31 0.52
N GLU A 37 -4.36 13.76 1.51
CA GLU A 37 -4.22 14.13 2.91
C GLU A 37 -3.05 13.34 3.57
N PRO A 38 -2.43 13.86 4.64
CA PRO A 38 -1.33 13.18 5.34
C PRO A 38 -1.71 11.75 5.76
N GLN A 39 -0.76 10.83 5.59
CA GLN A 39 -0.91 9.41 5.95
C GLN A 39 -2.06 8.67 5.24
N ALA A 40 -2.50 9.15 4.07
CA ALA A 40 -3.43 8.42 3.20
C ALA A 40 -2.95 6.99 2.86
N ASP A 41 -1.64 6.74 2.90
CA ASP A 41 -1.05 5.41 2.69
C ASP A 41 -1.38 4.40 3.79
N CYS A 42 -1.83 4.86 4.96
CA CYS A 42 -2.27 3.99 6.05
C CYS A 42 -3.67 3.40 5.83
N VAL A 43 -4.43 3.91 4.84
CA VAL A 43 -5.78 3.45 4.49
C VAL A 43 -5.70 2.17 3.67
N GLY A 44 -6.63 1.23 3.88
CA GLY A 44 -6.71 -0.02 3.12
C GLY A 44 -7.05 -1.23 3.97
N ILE A 45 -7.02 -2.41 3.35
CA ILE A 45 -7.25 -3.68 4.03
C ILE A 45 -5.97 -4.12 4.71
N TYR A 46 -6.09 -4.52 5.98
CA TYR A 46 -5.06 -5.14 6.79
C TYR A 46 -5.48 -6.57 7.10
N GLU A 47 -4.69 -7.50 6.61
CA GLU A 47 -4.88 -8.94 6.75
C GLU A 47 -4.39 -9.40 8.13
N LEU A 48 -5.18 -10.25 8.79
CA LEU A 48 -4.79 -10.79 10.08
C LEU A 48 -3.56 -11.69 9.95
N CYS A 49 -2.50 -11.39 10.70
CA CYS A 49 -1.31 -12.22 10.77
C CYS A 49 -1.47 -13.34 11.82
N ASP A 50 -0.77 -14.45 11.65
CA ASP A 50 -0.57 -15.47 12.70
C ASP A 50 0.50 -15.01 13.71
N LEU A 51 0.33 -13.80 14.24
CA LEU A 51 1.24 -13.14 15.16
C LEU A 51 0.44 -12.29 16.14
N ALA A 52 0.92 -12.24 17.39
CA ALA A 52 0.41 -11.32 18.40
C ALA A 52 1.55 -10.53 19.02
N VAL A 53 1.30 -9.25 19.27
CA VAL A 53 2.21 -8.32 19.95
C VAL A 53 1.47 -7.71 21.13
N ASN A 54 2.11 -7.68 22.30
CA ASN A 54 1.52 -7.16 23.56
C ASN A 54 0.12 -7.73 23.87
N GLY A 55 -0.10 -9.00 23.56
CA GLY A 55 -1.37 -9.70 23.85
C GLY A 55 -2.54 -9.28 22.94
N ARG A 56 -2.27 -8.71 21.77
CA ARG A 56 -3.27 -8.39 20.73
C ARG A 56 -2.82 -8.89 19.36
N PRO A 57 -3.75 -9.20 18.44
CA PRO A 57 -3.41 -9.61 17.08
C PRO A 57 -2.70 -8.50 16.31
N VAL A 58 -1.80 -8.91 15.42
CA VAL A 58 -1.15 -8.03 14.43
C VAL A 58 -1.85 -8.19 13.10
N TYR A 59 -1.98 -7.09 12.36
CA TYR A 59 -2.48 -7.11 10.99
C TYR A 59 -1.47 -6.44 10.07
N GLN A 60 -1.27 -6.96 8.87
CA GLN A 60 -0.39 -6.39 7.85
C GLN A 60 -1.23 -5.85 6.71
N GLN A 61 -0.94 -4.64 6.23
CA GLN A 61 -1.66 -4.11 5.08
C GLN A 61 -1.40 -4.97 3.84
N HIS A 62 -2.48 -5.21 3.08
CA HIS A 62 -2.46 -6.01 1.87
C HIS A 62 -1.49 -5.44 0.83
N GLY A 63 -0.80 -6.32 0.08
CA GLY A 63 0.08 -5.93 -1.03
C GLY A 63 1.57 -5.81 -0.68
N GLU A 64 2.09 -6.71 0.17
CA GLU A 64 3.51 -6.76 0.57
C GLU A 64 4.05 -5.44 1.11
N THR A 65 3.24 -4.72 1.89
CA THR A 65 3.68 -3.47 2.48
C THR A 65 4.36 -3.71 3.84
N ASP A 66 5.29 -2.84 4.18
CA ASP A 66 5.89 -2.79 5.52
C ASP A 66 5.06 -1.86 6.41
N LEU A 67 3.75 -2.17 6.51
CA LEU A 67 2.75 -1.42 7.26
C LEU A 67 1.93 -2.40 8.09
N PHE A 68 2.00 -2.23 9.41
CA PHE A 68 1.38 -3.11 10.37
C PHE A 68 0.53 -2.34 11.35
N LEU A 69 -0.64 -2.89 11.64
CA LEU A 69 -1.54 -2.46 12.70
C LEU A 69 -1.35 -3.38 13.91
N TYR A 70 -0.88 -2.82 15.02
CA TYR A 70 -0.56 -3.58 16.23
C TYR A 70 -0.80 -2.76 17.51
N PHE A 71 -0.80 -3.46 18.64
CA PHE A 71 -0.94 -2.86 19.96
C PHE A 71 0.44 -2.66 20.60
N SER A 72 0.79 -1.43 20.97
CA SER A 72 2.11 -1.10 21.52
C SER A 72 2.21 -1.35 23.03
N SER A 73 3.42 -1.24 23.56
CA SER A 73 3.72 -1.34 24.99
C SER A 73 3.19 -0.17 25.82
N THR A 74 2.64 0.88 25.19
CA THR A 74 2.04 2.04 25.86
C THR A 74 0.52 2.03 25.79
N ASP A 75 -0.09 0.87 25.62
CA ASP A 75 -1.55 0.70 25.67
C ASP A 75 -2.32 1.47 24.58
N LYS A 76 -1.75 1.54 23.37
CA LYS A 76 -2.38 2.16 22.19
C LYS A 76 -2.23 1.27 20.97
N TRP A 77 -3.15 1.43 20.03
CA TRP A 77 -3.01 0.86 18.68
C TRP A 77 -2.20 1.81 17.80
N TYR A 78 -1.32 1.24 16.98
CA TYR A 78 -0.45 1.96 16.05
C TYR A 78 -0.52 1.34 14.65
N ILE A 79 -0.38 2.19 13.64
CA ILE A 79 0.03 1.79 12.29
C ILE A 79 1.49 2.21 12.10
N SER A 80 2.41 1.24 11.97
CA SER A 80 3.86 1.47 11.83
C SER A 80 4.54 0.44 10.93
N ASP A 81 5.86 0.55 10.78
CA ASP A 81 6.69 -0.44 10.10
C ASP A 81 6.85 -1.74 10.91
N GLY A 82 7.40 -2.76 10.25
CA GLY A 82 7.62 -4.08 10.83
C GLY A 82 8.67 -4.09 11.94
N GLU A 83 9.65 -3.17 11.93
CA GLU A 83 10.65 -3.10 12.99
C GLU A 83 10.00 -2.67 14.32
N ASP A 84 9.27 -1.56 14.29
CA ASP A 84 8.60 -1.01 15.46
C ASP A 84 7.46 -1.93 15.93
N MET A 85 6.73 -2.55 15.01
CA MET A 85 5.74 -3.59 15.32
C MET A 85 6.37 -4.77 16.08
N ARG A 86 7.46 -5.35 15.56
CA ARG A 86 8.10 -6.53 16.16
C ARG A 86 8.63 -6.24 17.57
N LEU A 87 9.03 -4.99 17.81
CA LEU A 87 9.49 -4.52 19.11
C LEU A 87 8.36 -3.97 20.00
N GLY A 88 7.12 -3.89 19.49
CA GLY A 88 5.97 -3.32 20.18
C GLY A 88 6.16 -1.86 20.56
N ARG A 89 6.93 -1.09 19.78
CA ARG A 89 7.30 0.30 20.08
C ARG A 89 6.11 1.25 19.85
N PRO A 90 5.99 2.33 20.64
CA PRO A 90 4.93 3.34 20.49
C PRO A 90 5.33 4.40 19.45
N ARG A 91 5.55 3.96 18.21
CA ARG A 91 5.94 4.79 17.07
C ARG A 91 5.12 4.37 15.87
N GLY A 92 4.94 5.30 14.93
CA GLY A 92 4.22 5.05 13.70
C GLY A 92 3.59 6.30 13.13
N TRP A 93 2.74 6.09 12.14
CA TRP A 93 2.09 7.15 11.36
C TRP A 93 0.67 7.44 11.83
N CYS A 94 -0.02 6.42 12.38
CA CYS A 94 -1.33 6.58 13.00
C CYS A 94 -1.31 5.98 14.41
N GLN A 95 -2.05 6.57 15.34
CA GLN A 95 -2.25 6.01 16.68
C GLN A 95 -3.67 6.23 17.19
N VAL A 96 -4.11 5.40 18.12
CA VAL A 96 -5.33 5.61 18.90
C VAL A 96 -5.19 5.00 20.30
N ALA A 97 -5.58 5.76 21.31
CA ALA A 97 -5.59 5.29 22.69
C ALA A 97 -6.89 4.56 22.97
N SER A 98 -6.89 3.24 22.73
CA SER A 98 -8.06 2.38 22.93
C SER A 98 -7.64 1.03 23.52
N GLN A 99 -8.44 0.53 24.46
CA GLN A 99 -8.23 -0.79 25.08
C GLN A 99 -8.91 -1.94 24.32
N ALA A 100 -9.52 -1.64 23.17
CA ALA A 100 -10.19 -2.62 22.33
C ALA A 100 -9.31 -3.85 22.07
N LEU A 101 -9.93 -5.04 22.10
CA LEU A 101 -9.23 -6.30 21.79
C LEU A 101 -8.89 -6.42 20.32
N VAL A 102 -9.65 -5.73 19.47
CA VAL A 102 -9.51 -5.72 18.02
C VAL A 102 -9.72 -4.32 17.48
N PRO A 103 -9.11 -3.95 16.34
CA PRO A 103 -9.27 -2.62 15.77
C PRO A 103 -10.72 -2.27 15.44
N SER A 104 -11.53 -3.23 14.98
CA SER A 104 -12.94 -2.98 14.62
C SER A 104 -13.85 -2.57 15.77
N GLN A 105 -13.38 -2.68 17.02
CA GLN A 105 -14.09 -2.25 18.23
C GLN A 105 -13.66 -0.87 18.72
N ILE A 106 -12.67 -0.24 18.08
CA ILE A 106 -12.18 1.08 18.45
C ILE A 106 -13.26 2.11 18.12
N THR A 107 -13.63 2.90 19.12
CA THR A 107 -14.60 4.00 18.98
C THR A 107 -13.98 5.36 19.24
N GLU A 108 -12.78 5.35 19.80
CA GLU A 108 -11.96 6.52 20.12
C GLU A 108 -11.38 7.16 18.85
N GLU A 109 -11.06 8.45 18.96
CA GLU A 109 -10.52 9.21 17.85
C GLU A 109 -9.07 8.84 17.57
N TRP A 110 -8.80 8.57 16.30
CA TRP A 110 -7.45 8.35 15.80
C TRP A 110 -6.70 9.66 15.67
N ALA A 111 -5.37 9.57 15.69
CA ALA A 111 -4.48 10.66 15.38
C ALA A 111 -3.42 10.24 14.36
N VAL A 112 -3.01 11.17 13.51
CA VAL A 112 -1.95 11.00 12.52
C VAL A 112 -0.72 11.82 12.92
N TRP A 113 0.47 11.30 12.60
CA TRP A 113 1.70 12.04 12.80
C TRP A 113 1.87 13.06 11.68
N ASP A 114 1.90 14.34 12.04
CA ASP A 114 2.26 15.43 11.14
C ASP A 114 3.76 15.75 11.28
N SER A 115 4.50 15.54 10.20
CA SER A 115 5.93 15.85 10.13
C SER A 115 6.25 17.34 10.22
N ILE A 116 5.31 18.22 9.84
CA ILE A 116 5.51 19.67 9.83
C ILE A 116 5.41 20.21 11.25
N SER A 117 4.29 19.97 11.93
CA SER A 117 4.10 20.37 13.34
C SER A 117 4.89 19.50 14.31
N ARG A 118 5.43 18.35 13.85
CA ARG A 118 6.10 17.33 14.68
C ARG A 118 5.21 16.89 15.84
N GLY A 119 3.94 16.66 15.55
CA GLY A 119 2.90 16.38 16.53
C GLY A 119 1.86 15.40 16.02
N TRP A 120 1.04 14.93 16.95
CA TRP A 120 -0.13 14.12 16.64
C TRP A 120 -1.33 15.01 16.39
N GLU A 121 -1.91 14.93 15.21
CA GLU A 121 -3.13 15.65 14.84
C GLU A 121 -4.33 14.71 14.84
N VAL A 122 -5.47 15.18 15.34
CA VAL A 122 -6.70 14.38 15.40
C VAL A 122 -7.20 14.10 13.97
N ALA A 123 -7.47 12.83 13.70
CA ALA A 123 -7.90 12.33 12.40
C ALA A 123 -9.26 11.62 12.53
N PRO A 124 -10.37 12.37 12.68
CA PRO A 124 -11.69 11.79 12.97
C PRO A 124 -12.29 10.99 11.80
N ARG A 125 -11.68 11.09 10.62
CA ARG A 125 -12.05 10.32 9.43
C ARG A 125 -11.48 8.92 9.44
N ILE A 126 -10.43 8.66 10.23
CA ILE A 126 -9.86 7.32 10.34
C ILE A 126 -10.76 6.45 11.20
N LYS A 127 -11.13 5.29 10.65
CA LYS A 127 -11.96 4.29 11.32
C LYS A 127 -11.49 2.90 10.95
N ALA A 128 -11.48 2.01 11.93
CA ALA A 128 -11.22 0.60 11.71
C ALA A 128 -12.54 -0.16 11.64
N ARG A 129 -12.76 -0.92 10.57
CA ARG A 129 -13.95 -1.75 10.37
C ARG A 129 -13.53 -3.17 10.05
N GLN A 130 -14.26 -4.14 10.57
CA GLN A 130 -14.05 -5.52 10.16
C GLN A 130 -14.50 -5.69 8.70
N VAL A 131 -13.64 -6.27 7.88
CA VAL A 131 -13.93 -6.57 6.48
C VAL A 131 -15.06 -7.60 6.41
N ASN A 132 -15.98 -7.38 5.48
CA ASN A 132 -17.06 -8.30 5.15
C ASN A 132 -17.34 -8.23 3.64
N ASP A 133 -18.18 -9.14 3.14
CA ASP A 133 -18.49 -9.25 1.72
C ASP A 133 -19.04 -7.96 1.11
N ALA A 134 -19.80 -7.17 1.87
CA ALA A 134 -20.33 -5.90 1.39
C ALA A 134 -19.21 -4.86 1.18
N ILE A 135 -18.27 -4.77 2.13
CA ILE A 135 -17.07 -3.91 2.02
C ILE A 135 -16.21 -4.35 0.83
N LEU A 136 -15.96 -5.66 0.70
CA LEU A 136 -15.18 -6.20 -0.43
C LEU A 136 -15.84 -5.88 -1.77
N GLY A 137 -17.15 -6.08 -1.88
CA GLY A 137 -17.92 -5.75 -3.09
C GLY A 137 -17.88 -4.26 -3.43
N GLU A 138 -17.97 -3.38 -2.44
CA GLU A 138 -17.87 -1.93 -2.63
C GLU A 138 -16.47 -1.52 -3.10
N LEU A 139 -15.41 -2.02 -2.45
CA LEU A 139 -14.02 -1.73 -2.83
C LEU A 139 -13.71 -2.24 -4.24
N ALA A 140 -14.11 -3.47 -4.57
CA ALA A 140 -13.95 -4.04 -5.90
C ALA A 140 -14.68 -3.21 -6.97
N SER A 141 -15.92 -2.77 -6.68
CA SER A 141 -16.69 -1.92 -7.60
C SER A 141 -16.01 -0.57 -7.82
N ARG A 142 -15.52 0.07 -6.76
CA ARG A 142 -14.78 1.35 -6.85
C ARG A 142 -13.49 1.18 -7.66
N GLN A 143 -12.73 0.12 -7.38
CA GLN A 143 -11.50 -0.20 -8.10
C GLN A 143 -11.78 -0.44 -9.59
N GLN A 144 -12.82 -1.22 -9.93
CA GLN A 144 -13.18 -1.48 -11.32
C GLN A 144 -13.57 -0.21 -12.06
N VAL A 145 -14.34 0.69 -11.43
CA VAL A 145 -14.69 1.99 -12.02
C VAL A 145 -13.46 2.85 -12.25
N GLN A 146 -12.54 2.88 -11.27
CA GLN A 146 -11.31 3.65 -11.38
C GLN A 146 -10.37 3.10 -12.46
N GLU A 147 -10.16 1.79 -12.48
CA GLU A 147 -9.35 1.12 -13.51
C GLU A 147 -9.96 1.32 -14.90
N ALA A 148 -11.27 1.18 -15.06
CA ALA A 148 -11.93 1.42 -16.34
C ALA A 148 -11.76 2.86 -16.83
N ARG A 149 -11.77 3.85 -15.92
CA ARG A 149 -11.49 5.25 -16.24
C ARG A 149 -10.02 5.47 -16.62
N ALA A 150 -9.08 4.93 -15.84
CA ALA A 150 -7.65 5.02 -16.12
C ALA A 150 -7.31 4.35 -17.46
N ARG A 151 -7.80 3.13 -17.70
CA ARG A 151 -7.64 2.40 -18.95
C ARG A 151 -8.20 3.17 -20.14
N ARG A 152 -9.43 3.69 -20.04
CA ARG A 152 -10.03 4.48 -21.12
C ARG A 152 -9.19 5.72 -21.45
N HIS A 153 -8.74 6.45 -20.43
CA HIS A 153 -7.96 7.66 -20.64
C HIS A 153 -6.58 7.34 -21.25
N ALA A 154 -5.87 6.35 -20.71
CA ALA A 154 -4.57 5.94 -21.23
C ALA A 154 -4.65 5.44 -22.68
N LEU A 155 -5.69 4.68 -23.06
CA LEU A 155 -5.91 4.27 -24.45
C LEU A 155 -6.21 5.46 -25.38
N GLN A 156 -6.85 6.52 -24.87
CA GLN A 156 -7.09 7.75 -25.63
C GLN A 156 -5.81 8.57 -25.83
N VAL A 157 -4.93 8.60 -24.83
CA VAL A 157 -3.65 9.31 -24.86
C VAL A 157 -2.61 8.56 -25.69
N GLY A 158 -2.53 7.24 -25.53
CA GLY A 158 -1.53 6.38 -26.12
C GLY A 158 -0.17 6.49 -25.43
N ASP A 159 0.90 6.37 -26.22
CA ASP A 159 2.27 6.53 -25.76
C ASP A 159 2.54 7.92 -25.17
N VAL A 160 3.50 7.98 -24.26
CA VAL A 160 3.93 9.21 -23.62
C VAL A 160 5.41 9.47 -23.85
N VAL A 161 5.80 10.73 -23.69
CA VAL A 161 7.20 11.17 -23.69
C VAL A 161 7.51 11.75 -22.32
N ILE A 162 8.57 11.26 -21.70
CA ILE A 162 9.15 11.82 -20.49
C ILE A 162 10.31 12.74 -20.92
N GLU A 163 10.27 13.98 -20.47
CA GLU A 163 11.26 15.00 -20.85
C GLU A 163 11.59 15.89 -19.64
N GLY A 164 12.71 16.60 -19.71
CA GLY A 164 13.08 17.61 -18.73
C GLY A 164 14.51 17.53 -18.20
N GLN A 165 15.08 16.32 -18.19
CA GLN A 165 16.49 16.09 -17.83
C GLN A 165 17.37 16.12 -19.09
N ALA A 166 18.36 17.00 -19.11
CA ALA A 166 19.31 17.14 -20.20
C ALA A 166 20.45 16.09 -20.10
N PRO A 167 21.13 15.74 -21.20
CA PRO A 167 22.29 14.86 -21.15
C PRO A 167 23.34 15.34 -20.14
N GLY A 168 23.74 14.45 -19.22
CA GLY A 168 24.67 14.75 -18.12
C GLY A 168 23.99 15.10 -16.80
N GLU A 169 22.67 15.30 -16.78
CA GLU A 169 21.89 15.45 -15.56
C GLU A 169 21.51 14.09 -14.96
N LEU A 170 21.14 14.08 -13.67
CA LEU A 170 20.72 12.87 -12.98
C LEU A 170 19.52 12.22 -13.69
N GLN A 171 19.63 10.92 -13.93
CA GLN A 171 18.59 10.11 -14.55
C GLN A 171 18.16 10.60 -15.95
N ALA A 172 19.04 11.29 -16.67
CA ALA A 172 18.76 11.74 -18.04
C ALA A 172 18.54 10.58 -19.04
N ASP A 173 19.10 9.40 -18.75
CA ASP A 173 18.89 8.15 -19.49
C ASP A 173 17.46 7.60 -19.35
N ARG A 174 16.69 8.13 -18.40
CA ARG A 174 15.27 7.79 -18.16
C ARG A 174 14.30 8.65 -18.97
N MET A 175 14.81 9.61 -19.73
CA MET A 175 13.98 10.42 -20.62
C MET A 175 13.70 9.66 -21.92
N GLY A 176 12.71 10.12 -22.68
CA GLY A 176 12.37 9.58 -23.98
C GLY A 176 10.95 9.02 -24.06
N MET A 177 10.73 8.16 -25.05
CA MET A 177 9.40 7.63 -25.35
C MET A 177 9.10 6.39 -24.51
N TYR A 178 7.86 6.32 -24.03
CA TYR A 178 7.33 5.20 -23.27
C TYR A 178 6.05 4.70 -23.94
N GLU A 179 6.09 3.45 -24.36
CA GLU A 179 5.02 2.76 -25.08
C GLU A 179 4.00 2.21 -24.10
N LEU A 180 2.73 2.49 -24.35
CA LEU A 180 1.64 1.96 -23.54
C LEU A 180 1.58 0.42 -23.65
N GLN A 181 1.48 -0.25 -22.51
CA GLN A 181 1.35 -1.71 -22.42
C GLN A 181 -0.08 -2.10 -22.02
N ASP A 182 -0.53 -3.31 -22.38
CA ASP A 182 -1.84 -3.84 -21.91
C ASP A 182 -1.81 -4.36 -20.46
N ARG A 183 -0.66 -4.23 -19.78
CA ARG A 183 -0.48 -4.61 -18.38
C ARG A 183 -1.03 -3.53 -17.46
N VAL A 184 -1.79 -3.97 -16.44
CA VAL A 184 -2.28 -3.14 -15.35
C VAL A 184 -1.51 -3.46 -14.07
N VAL A 185 -1.07 -2.44 -13.34
CA VAL A 185 -0.46 -2.53 -12.01
C VAL A 185 -1.16 -1.51 -11.12
N ASN A 186 -1.62 -1.95 -9.93
CA ASN A 186 -2.32 -1.11 -8.96
C ASN A 186 -3.47 -0.28 -9.58
N GLY A 187 -4.23 -0.89 -10.50
CA GLY A 187 -5.38 -0.27 -11.17
C GLY A 187 -5.04 0.76 -12.25
N ARG A 188 -3.78 0.89 -12.67
CA ARG A 188 -3.36 1.78 -13.77
C ARG A 188 -2.52 1.04 -14.80
N LEU A 189 -2.56 1.50 -16.06
CA LEU A 189 -1.75 0.89 -17.13
C LEU A 189 -0.27 1.24 -16.97
N VAL A 190 0.56 0.31 -17.44
CA VAL A 190 2.02 0.42 -17.43
C VAL A 190 2.52 0.94 -18.77
N TYR A 191 3.62 1.70 -18.75
CA TYR A 191 4.32 2.14 -19.95
C TYR A 191 5.76 1.64 -19.90
N ARG A 192 6.30 1.15 -21.03
CA ARG A 192 7.67 0.64 -21.13
C ARG A 192 8.51 1.57 -21.99
N GLN A 193 9.75 1.87 -21.58
CA GLN A 193 10.63 2.72 -22.38
C GLN A 193 10.93 2.07 -23.74
N GLU A 194 10.86 2.86 -24.81
CA GLU A 194 11.27 2.46 -26.16
C GLU A 194 12.77 2.10 -26.18
N GLY A 195 13.15 1.13 -27.02
CA GLY A 195 14.55 0.71 -27.16
C GLY A 195 14.94 -0.47 -26.28
N GLY A 196 14.00 -1.05 -25.54
CA GLY A 196 14.15 -2.38 -24.92
C GLY A 196 14.87 -2.41 -23.58
N ALA A 197 15.17 -1.25 -22.98
CA ALA A 197 15.61 -1.18 -21.59
C ALA A 197 14.54 -1.81 -20.66
N ASP A 198 14.98 -2.45 -19.58
CA ASP A 198 14.08 -2.93 -18.53
C ASP A 198 13.65 -1.75 -17.65
N MET A 199 12.77 -0.92 -18.22
CA MET A 199 12.38 0.35 -17.62
C MET A 199 10.91 0.63 -17.88
N TYR A 200 10.19 0.88 -16.79
CA TYR A 200 8.75 1.05 -16.81
C TYR A 200 8.33 2.27 -16.01
N LEU A 201 7.34 2.96 -16.52
CA LEU A 201 6.55 3.95 -15.80
C LEU A 201 5.24 3.28 -15.36
N PHE A 202 5.01 3.22 -14.06
CA PHE A 202 3.85 2.56 -13.48
C PHE A 202 3.41 3.24 -12.18
N TYR A 203 2.21 2.89 -11.71
CA TYR A 203 1.67 3.37 -10.46
C TYR A 203 1.95 2.40 -9.32
N ALA A 204 2.67 2.85 -8.30
CA ALA A 204 2.92 2.13 -7.07
C ALA A 204 1.84 2.48 -6.04
N SER A 205 1.25 1.46 -5.42
CA SER A 205 0.16 1.59 -4.46
C SER A 205 0.60 2.30 -3.18
N ARG A 206 1.80 1.98 -2.68
CA ARG A 206 2.38 2.61 -1.47
C ARG A 206 2.89 4.02 -1.80
N GLY A 207 2.32 5.04 -1.16
CA GLY A 207 2.71 6.43 -1.39
C GLY A 207 1.86 7.17 -2.41
N SER A 208 0.91 6.48 -3.07
CA SER A 208 0.22 6.99 -4.26
C SER A 208 1.17 7.59 -5.30
N LYS A 209 2.18 6.80 -5.69
CA LYS A 209 3.31 7.29 -6.48
C LYS A 209 3.23 6.80 -7.92
N TRP A 210 3.57 7.66 -8.86
CA TRP A 210 4.05 7.23 -10.17
C TRP A 210 5.57 7.11 -10.10
N CYS A 211 6.11 5.99 -10.59
CA CYS A 211 7.53 5.69 -10.51
C CYS A 211 8.07 5.25 -11.87
N ILE A 212 9.33 5.56 -12.13
CA ILE A 212 10.14 4.94 -13.17
C ILE A 212 11.08 3.92 -12.50
N SER A 213 10.87 2.63 -12.75
CA SER A 213 11.70 1.53 -12.19
C SER A 213 11.89 0.38 -13.17
N ASP A 214 12.57 -0.66 -12.72
CA ASP A 214 12.77 -1.91 -13.45
C ASP A 214 11.49 -2.78 -13.51
N GLY A 215 11.58 -3.88 -14.24
CA GLY A 215 10.46 -4.80 -14.42
C GLY A 215 10.09 -5.58 -13.16
N GLU A 216 11.03 -5.76 -12.23
CA GLU A 216 10.81 -6.49 -10.98
C GLU A 216 9.94 -5.66 -10.02
N ASP A 217 10.33 -4.41 -9.78
CA ASP A 217 9.58 -3.48 -8.95
C ASP A 217 8.23 -3.14 -9.55
N MET A 218 8.14 -3.01 -10.89
CA MET A 218 6.87 -2.82 -11.58
C MET A 218 5.94 -4.02 -11.40
N ALA A 219 6.44 -5.25 -11.58
CA ALA A 219 5.64 -6.46 -11.41
C ALA A 219 5.12 -6.61 -9.97
N ALA A 220 5.91 -6.20 -8.98
CA ALA A 220 5.54 -6.18 -7.58
C ALA A 220 4.78 -4.90 -7.15
N GLY A 221 4.64 -3.90 -8.03
CA GLY A 221 3.98 -2.63 -7.72
C GLY A 221 4.69 -1.80 -6.63
N ARG A 222 6.01 -1.99 -6.45
CA ARG A 222 6.80 -1.37 -5.37
C ARG A 222 7.16 0.08 -5.68
N PRO A 223 7.13 1.01 -4.70
CA PRO A 223 7.48 2.41 -4.88
C PRO A 223 9.01 2.62 -4.83
N LYS A 224 9.75 1.83 -5.59
CA LYS A 224 11.20 1.95 -5.77
C LYS A 224 11.49 2.36 -7.20
N GLY A 225 12.68 2.89 -7.45
CA GLY A 225 13.13 3.24 -8.79
C GLY A 225 14.02 4.46 -8.83
N TRP A 226 14.12 5.06 -10.00
CA TRP A 226 15.03 6.16 -10.29
C TRP A 226 14.35 7.53 -10.29
N CYS A 227 13.05 7.55 -10.58
CA CYS A 227 12.25 8.76 -10.56
C CYS A 227 10.90 8.45 -9.91
N TYR A 228 10.37 9.38 -9.13
CA TYR A 228 9.00 9.26 -8.66
C TYR A 228 8.32 10.61 -8.51
N VAL A 229 6.99 10.56 -8.39
CA VAL A 229 6.15 11.68 -8.01
C VAL A 229 4.98 11.14 -7.21
N VAL A 230 4.63 11.82 -6.12
CA VAL A 230 3.38 11.56 -5.40
C VAL A 230 2.25 12.22 -6.20
N SER A 231 1.42 11.42 -6.87
CA SER A 231 0.34 11.94 -7.69
C SER A 231 -0.80 10.93 -7.87
N HIS A 232 -2.02 11.45 -7.77
CA HIS A 232 -3.25 10.67 -7.96
C HIS A 232 -3.74 10.68 -9.41
N ALA A 233 -3.00 11.30 -10.32
CA ALA A 233 -3.30 11.37 -11.74
C ALA A 233 -3.61 9.98 -12.33
N LEU A 234 -4.75 9.81 -13.01
CA LEU A 234 -5.16 8.50 -13.53
C LEU A 234 -4.20 7.96 -14.60
N THR A 235 -3.48 8.86 -15.26
CA THR A 235 -2.45 8.58 -16.24
C THR A 235 -1.30 9.56 -16.10
N PRO A 236 -0.09 9.23 -16.57
CA PRO A 236 1.08 10.06 -16.32
C PRO A 236 1.03 11.47 -16.91
N ASP A 237 0.36 11.63 -18.05
CA ASP A 237 0.21 12.92 -18.73
C ASP A 237 -0.65 13.94 -17.96
N GLN A 238 -1.38 13.48 -16.94
CA GLN A 238 -2.17 14.33 -16.05
C GLN A 238 -1.39 14.75 -14.79
N ILE A 239 -0.16 14.28 -14.61
CA ILE A 239 0.67 14.64 -13.47
C ILE A 239 1.07 16.11 -13.59
N THR A 240 0.84 16.85 -12.52
CA THR A 240 1.22 18.27 -12.40
C THR A 240 2.17 18.52 -11.23
N GLU A 241 2.31 17.52 -10.36
CA GLU A 241 3.14 17.54 -9.18
C GLU A 241 4.63 17.46 -9.53
N LEU A 242 5.45 17.86 -8.56
CA LEU A 242 6.90 17.93 -8.71
C LEU A 242 7.51 16.53 -8.66
N TRP A 243 8.20 16.14 -9.73
CA TRP A 243 8.98 14.92 -9.78
C TRP A 243 10.27 15.04 -8.96
N GLU A 244 10.69 13.91 -8.43
CA GLU A 244 12.00 13.72 -7.80
C GLU A 244 12.78 12.61 -8.51
N VAL A 245 14.10 12.76 -8.51
CA VAL A 245 15.03 11.78 -9.08
C VAL A 245 16.04 11.35 -8.04
N VAL A 246 16.48 10.10 -8.11
CA VAL A 246 17.50 9.60 -7.21
C VAL A 246 18.86 10.15 -7.61
N ALA A 247 19.52 10.79 -6.66
CA ALA A 247 20.92 11.16 -6.70
C ALA A 247 21.71 10.07 -5.97
N ASP A 248 22.62 9.44 -6.70
CA ASP A 248 23.65 8.58 -6.14
C ASP A 248 24.98 9.26 -6.44
N ASP A 249 25.45 10.04 -5.47
CA ASP A 249 26.82 10.53 -5.50
C ASP A 249 27.65 9.60 -4.61
N ALA A 250 28.83 9.19 -5.09
CA ALA A 250 29.66 8.20 -4.39
C ALA A 250 30.12 8.64 -2.96
N ALA A 251 29.70 9.83 -2.51
CA ALA A 251 29.99 10.39 -1.21
C ALA A 251 28.84 10.23 -0.20
N HIS A 252 27.61 9.95 -0.64
CA HIS A 252 26.44 9.83 0.23
C HIS A 252 25.59 8.61 -0.13
N ASP A 253 24.81 8.12 0.83
CA ASP A 253 23.73 7.20 0.53
C ASP A 253 22.74 7.86 -0.44
N ALA A 254 22.16 7.05 -1.34
CA ALA A 254 21.23 7.53 -2.34
C ALA A 254 20.10 8.38 -1.72
N TYR A 255 19.88 9.57 -2.26
CA TYR A 255 18.87 10.52 -1.78
C TYR A 255 18.06 11.10 -2.93
N TRP A 256 16.86 11.62 -2.61
CA TRP A 256 15.95 12.17 -3.60
C TRP A 256 16.19 13.67 -3.79
N GLN A 257 16.24 14.11 -5.05
CA GLN A 257 16.36 15.51 -5.41
C GLN A 257 15.18 15.96 -6.29
N PRO A 258 14.64 17.17 -6.10
CA PRO A 258 13.64 17.74 -6.99
C PRO A 258 14.13 17.86 -8.44
N ALA A 259 13.29 17.44 -9.39
CA ALA A 259 13.51 17.55 -10.83
C ALA A 259 12.42 18.44 -11.46
N PRO A 260 12.46 19.78 -11.26
CA PRO A 260 11.37 20.69 -11.63
C PRO A 260 11.11 20.81 -13.14
N ARG A 261 12.02 20.32 -13.97
CA ARG A 261 11.87 20.29 -15.42
C ARG A 261 11.25 18.98 -15.91
N LEU A 262 11.33 17.91 -15.12
CA LEU A 262 10.83 16.59 -15.50
C LEU A 262 9.30 16.62 -15.56
N ARG A 263 8.76 16.20 -16.70
CA ARG A 263 7.32 16.11 -16.95
C ARG A 263 7.01 15.01 -17.95
N VAL A 264 5.76 14.58 -17.95
CA VAL A 264 5.25 13.59 -18.89
C VAL A 264 4.21 14.24 -19.78
N ARG A 265 4.28 13.99 -21.09
CA ARG A 265 3.29 14.49 -22.06
C ARG A 265 2.84 13.39 -23.03
N PRO A 266 1.66 13.52 -23.65
CA PRO A 266 1.26 12.64 -24.74
C PRO A 266 2.25 12.76 -25.92
N LYS A 267 2.62 11.63 -26.54
CA LYS A 267 3.45 11.60 -27.74
C LYS A 267 2.85 12.42 -28.88
N ASN A 268 1.53 12.37 -29.03
CA ASN A 268 0.78 13.00 -30.12
C ASN A 268 0.49 14.50 -29.91
N ARG A 269 0.92 15.11 -28.79
CA ARG A 269 0.73 16.54 -28.56
C ARG A 269 1.94 17.30 -29.12
N ALA A 270 1.74 18.00 -30.23
CA ALA A 270 2.76 18.89 -30.79
C ALA A 270 3.12 20.00 -29.79
N THR A 271 4.42 20.24 -29.61
CA THR A 271 5.00 21.38 -28.87
C THR A 271 4.60 22.73 -29.44
#